data_AF-H9FJC0-F1
#
_entry.id   AF-H9FJC0-F1
#
_cell.length_a   1.000
_cell.length_b   1.000
_cell.length_c   1.000
_cell.angle_alpha   90.00
_cell.angle_beta   90.00
_cell.angle_gamma   90.00
#
_symmetry.space_group_name_H-M   'P 1'
#
loop_
_entity.id
_entity.type
_entity.pdbx_description
1 polymer ?
#
loop_
_entity_poly.entity_id
_entity_poly.type
_entity_poly.pdbx_seq_one_letter_code
_entity_poly.pdbx_strand_id
1 'polypeptide(L)'
;ISGPRSPTCLCLGPFTGPECQFPASSPCLGGNPCYNQGTCEPTSESPFYRCLCPAKFNGLLCHILDYSFGGGAGRDIPPPQIEEACELPECQEDAGNKVCSLQCNNHACGWDGGDCSLNFNDPWKNCTQSLQCWKYFSDGHCDSQCNSAGCLFDGFDCQRAEGQCNPLYDQYCKDHFSDGHCDQGCNSAECEWDGLDCAEHVPERLAAGTLVVVVLMPPEQLRNSSFHFLRELSRVLHTNVVFKRDAHGQQMIFPYYGREEELRKHPIKRAAE
;
A
#
# COMPACT_ATOMS: atom_id res chain seq x y z
N ILE A 1 -26.94 35.66 16.47
CA ILE A 1 -28.18 35.73 15.68
C ILE A 1 -27.74 35.94 14.23
N SER A 2 -27.66 34.85 13.45
CA SER A 2 -27.23 34.88 12.05
C SER A 2 -28.45 35.11 11.17
N GLY A 3 -28.56 36.31 10.59
CA GLY A 3 -29.68 36.71 9.72
C GLY A 3 -29.37 36.48 8.23
N PRO A 4 -30.39 36.59 7.35
CA PRO A 4 -30.35 36.19 5.93
C PRO A 4 -29.54 37.13 5.00
N ARG A 5 -28.58 37.89 5.53
CA ARG A 5 -27.69 38.81 4.77
C ARG A 5 -26.27 38.89 5.36
N SER A 6 -25.71 37.77 5.79
CA SER A 6 -24.27 37.69 6.09
C SER A 6 -23.45 37.73 4.78
N PRO A 7 -22.42 38.57 4.66
CA PRO A 7 -21.58 38.61 3.46
C PRO A 7 -20.92 37.24 3.26
N THR A 8 -21.09 36.66 2.07
CA THR A 8 -20.42 35.41 1.68
C THR A 8 -19.15 35.77 0.93
N CYS A 9 -17.99 35.33 1.41
CA CYS A 9 -16.73 35.54 0.72
C CYS A 9 -16.67 34.72 -0.58
N LEU A 10 -16.18 35.32 -1.66
CA LEU A 10 -15.79 34.59 -2.88
C LEU A 10 -14.37 34.07 -2.66
N CYS A 11 -14.23 32.76 -2.55
CA CYS A 11 -12.95 32.14 -2.27
C CYS A 11 -12.12 31.93 -3.53
N LEU A 12 -10.81 32.12 -3.41
CA LEU A 12 -9.86 31.65 -4.42
C LEU A 12 -9.93 30.12 -4.49
N GLY A 13 -9.74 29.54 -5.68
CA GLY A 13 -9.95 28.12 -5.96
C GLY A 13 -9.50 27.10 -4.90
N PRO A 14 -8.35 27.27 -4.20
CA PRO A 14 -7.93 26.30 -3.18
C PRO A 14 -8.61 26.44 -1.81
N PHE A 15 -9.56 27.37 -1.61
CA PHE A 15 -10.21 27.62 -0.31
C PHE A 15 -11.75 27.63 -0.39
N THR A 16 -12.40 27.37 0.75
CA THR A 16 -13.86 27.27 0.94
C THR A 16 -14.25 27.76 2.34
N GLY A 17 -15.55 27.82 2.62
CA GLY A 17 -16.13 28.25 3.89
C GLY A 17 -16.63 29.69 3.85
N PRO A 18 -17.38 30.13 4.88
CA PRO A 18 -18.00 31.45 4.91
C PRO A 18 -16.98 32.61 4.85
N GLU A 19 -15.75 32.36 5.30
CA GLU A 19 -14.63 33.31 5.32
C GLU A 19 -13.41 32.79 4.54
N CYS A 20 -13.60 31.80 3.66
CA CYS A 20 -12.53 31.15 2.89
C CYS A 20 -11.40 30.56 3.75
N GLN A 21 -11.75 30.07 4.94
CA GLN A 21 -10.80 29.62 5.95
C GLN A 21 -10.39 28.14 5.81
N PHE A 22 -11.11 27.35 5.02
CA PHE A 22 -10.88 25.90 4.89
C PHE A 22 -10.32 25.57 3.50
N PRO A 23 -9.42 24.60 3.36
CA PRO A 23 -8.98 24.15 2.04
C PRO A 23 -10.12 23.48 1.27
N ALA A 24 -10.24 23.80 -0.03
CA ALA A 24 -11.19 23.16 -0.94
C ALA A 24 -10.92 21.66 -1.15
N SER A 25 -9.72 21.19 -0.76
CA SER A 25 -9.33 19.78 -0.72
C SER A 25 -9.86 19.02 0.51
N SER A 26 -10.65 19.66 1.39
CA SER A 26 -11.23 18.99 2.56
C SER A 26 -12.12 17.81 2.13
N PRO A 27 -11.93 16.60 2.71
CA PRO A 27 -12.78 15.44 2.44
C PRO A 27 -14.27 15.68 2.72
N CYS A 28 -14.63 16.61 3.60
CA CYS A 28 -16.03 16.94 3.89
C CYS A 28 -16.78 17.52 2.68
N LEU A 29 -16.08 18.10 1.69
CA LEU A 29 -16.72 18.65 0.49
C LEU A 29 -17.02 17.57 -0.56
N GLY A 30 -16.22 16.51 -0.59
CA GLY A 30 -16.41 15.38 -1.49
C GLY A 30 -17.42 14.36 -0.97
N GLY A 31 -17.72 14.37 0.32
CA GLY A 31 -18.63 13.45 0.98
C GLY A 31 -18.53 13.53 2.51
N ASN A 32 -18.96 12.49 3.20
CA ASN A 32 -18.80 12.38 4.65
C ASN A 32 -17.91 11.17 4.97
N PRO A 33 -16.63 11.38 5.35
CA PRO A 33 -15.70 10.30 5.72
C PRO A 33 -15.97 9.72 7.13
N CYS A 34 -16.89 10.29 7.90
CA CYS A 34 -17.16 9.86 9.26
C CYS A 34 -18.15 8.70 9.30
N TYR A 35 -17.77 7.61 9.96
CA TYR A 35 -18.56 6.40 10.11
C TYR A 35 -19.67 6.57 11.15
N ASN A 36 -20.57 5.60 11.22
CA ASN A 36 -21.61 5.50 12.26
C ASN A 36 -22.42 6.79 12.44
N GLN A 37 -22.74 7.48 11.34
CA GLN A 37 -23.48 8.75 11.31
C GLN A 37 -22.74 9.92 11.99
N GLY A 38 -21.41 9.87 12.03
CA GLY A 38 -20.59 11.00 12.42
C GLY A 38 -20.75 12.20 11.48
N THR A 39 -20.55 13.40 12.00
CA THR A 39 -20.60 14.64 11.24
C THR A 39 -19.19 15.11 10.87
N CYS A 40 -18.94 15.38 9.60
CA CYS A 40 -17.66 15.92 9.14
C CYS A 40 -17.61 17.44 9.32
N GLU A 41 -16.60 17.93 10.03
CA GLU A 41 -16.30 19.36 10.14
C GLU A 41 -14.98 19.69 9.43
N PRO A 42 -14.96 20.62 8.44
CA PRO A 42 -13.72 21.09 7.82
C PRO A 42 -12.81 21.78 8.85
N THR A 43 -11.50 21.60 8.70
CA THR A 43 -10.48 22.25 9.53
C THR A 43 -9.40 22.91 8.66
N SER A 44 -8.64 23.85 9.23
CA SER A 44 -7.55 24.54 8.54
C SER A 44 -6.23 23.76 8.53
N GLU A 45 -6.09 22.76 9.40
CA GLU A 45 -4.89 21.94 9.54
C GLU A 45 -5.10 20.57 8.92
N SER A 46 -4.04 20.00 8.30
CA SER A 46 -4.05 18.64 7.75
C SER A 46 -4.52 17.64 8.82
N PRO A 47 -5.51 16.75 8.55
CA PRO A 47 -6.02 16.33 7.23
C PRO A 47 -7.17 17.20 6.65
N PHE A 48 -7.37 18.41 7.18
CA PHE A 48 -8.38 19.41 6.77
C PHE A 48 -9.83 19.05 7.07
N TYR A 49 -10.04 18.06 7.94
CA TYR A 49 -11.32 17.76 8.55
C TYR A 49 -11.12 17.08 9.91
N ARG A 50 -12.20 17.02 10.67
CA ARG A 50 -12.36 16.16 11.84
C ARG A 50 -13.77 15.61 11.89
N CYS A 51 -13.95 14.45 12.53
CA CYS A 51 -15.27 13.87 12.73
C CYS A 51 -15.83 14.20 14.12
N LEU A 52 -17.10 14.55 14.16
CA LEU A 52 -17.90 14.58 15.38
C LEU A 52 -18.70 13.28 15.47
N CYS A 53 -18.36 12.45 16.43
CA CYS A 53 -18.89 11.12 16.60
C CYS A 53 -20.09 11.08 17.54
N PRO A 54 -21.11 10.26 17.24
CA PRO A 54 -22.22 10.02 18.16
C PRO A 54 -21.75 9.30 19.43
N ALA A 55 -22.60 9.28 20.45
CA ALA A 55 -22.34 8.50 21.65
C ALA A 55 -22.09 7.02 21.31
N LYS A 56 -21.19 6.39 22.05
CA LYS A 56 -20.70 5.01 21.86
C LYS A 56 -19.77 4.79 20.67
N PHE A 57 -19.56 5.78 19.81
CA PHE A 57 -18.66 5.68 18.66
C PHE A 57 -17.56 6.72 18.78
N ASN A 58 -16.31 6.30 18.68
CA ASN A 58 -15.12 7.12 18.89
C ASN A 58 -14.07 6.75 17.80
N GLY A 59 -12.84 7.24 17.93
CA GLY A 59 -11.84 7.15 16.86
C GLY A 59 -11.92 8.37 15.93
N LEU A 60 -10.82 8.67 15.22
CA LEU A 60 -10.74 9.85 14.35
C LEU A 60 -11.81 9.88 13.24
N LEU A 61 -12.34 8.71 12.85
CA LEU A 61 -13.43 8.56 11.88
C LEU A 61 -14.72 7.97 12.48
N CYS A 62 -14.87 7.90 13.80
CA CYS A 62 -16.05 7.30 14.45
C CYS A 62 -16.25 5.80 14.18
N HIS A 63 -15.19 5.08 13.80
CA HIS A 63 -15.24 3.65 13.49
C HIS A 63 -15.04 2.75 14.73
N ILE A 64 -14.60 3.30 15.86
CA ILE A 64 -14.34 2.52 17.08
C ILE A 64 -15.59 2.50 17.96
N LEU A 65 -16.04 1.31 18.35
CA LEU A 65 -17.11 1.16 19.33
C LEU A 65 -16.55 1.32 20.76
N ASP A 66 -16.86 2.44 21.40
CA ASP A 66 -16.44 2.79 22.75
C ASP A 66 -17.68 3.11 23.59
N TYR A 67 -18.24 2.11 24.26
CA TYR A 67 -19.48 2.25 25.06
C TYR A 67 -19.41 3.33 26.15
N SER A 68 -18.21 3.76 26.55
CA SER A 68 -18.00 4.80 27.56
C SER A 68 -17.97 6.22 26.97
N PHE A 69 -17.84 6.35 25.65
CA PHE A 69 -17.75 7.63 24.98
C PHE A 69 -19.11 8.34 24.88
N GLY A 70 -19.19 9.53 25.46
CA GLY A 70 -20.41 10.35 25.46
C GLY A 70 -20.76 11.04 24.14
N GLY A 71 -19.90 10.91 23.10
CA GLY A 71 -20.02 11.65 21.84
C GLY A 71 -19.18 12.93 21.82
N GLY A 72 -18.93 13.47 20.63
CA GLY A 72 -18.14 14.69 20.42
C GLY A 72 -17.03 14.49 19.38
N ALA A 73 -15.99 15.34 19.40
CA ALA A 73 -14.87 15.20 18.47
C ALA A 73 -14.20 13.82 18.63
N GLY A 74 -14.10 13.10 17.51
CA GLY A 74 -13.41 11.81 17.43
C GLY A 74 -11.97 11.97 17.91
N ARG A 75 -11.56 11.09 18.80
CA ARG A 75 -10.22 11.11 19.39
C ARG A 75 -9.36 10.06 18.73
N ASP A 76 -8.07 10.34 18.66
CA ASP A 76 -7.10 9.27 18.44
C ASP A 76 -7.12 8.40 19.70
N ILE A 77 -7.75 7.23 19.59
CA ILE A 77 -7.77 6.25 20.67
C ILE A 77 -6.57 5.35 20.41
N PRO A 78 -5.51 5.45 21.23
CA PRO A 78 -4.47 4.44 21.16
C PRO A 78 -5.14 3.10 21.38
N PRO A 79 -4.90 2.09 20.52
CA PRO A 79 -5.45 0.77 20.70
C PRO A 79 -5.24 0.36 22.15
N PRO A 80 -6.25 -0.23 22.82
CA PRO A 80 -6.02 -0.81 24.13
C PRO A 80 -4.78 -1.71 24.02
N GLN A 81 -3.91 -1.70 25.03
CA GLN A 81 -2.77 -2.62 25.13
C GLN A 81 -3.25 -4.06 25.37
N ILE A 82 -4.24 -4.51 24.61
CA ILE A 82 -4.44 -5.91 24.34
C ILE A 82 -3.48 -6.18 23.18
N GLU A 83 -2.19 -6.27 23.51
CA GLU A 83 -1.30 -7.08 22.69
C GLU A 83 -1.92 -8.47 22.72
N GLU A 84 -2.64 -8.86 21.67
CA GLU A 84 -2.94 -10.27 21.45
C GLU A 84 -1.58 -10.96 21.47
N ALA A 85 -1.29 -11.65 22.57
CA ALA A 85 -0.04 -12.33 22.74
C ALA A 85 -0.06 -13.60 21.88
N CYS A 86 1.09 -13.97 21.32
CA CYS A 86 1.23 -15.25 20.65
C CYS A 86 1.04 -16.39 21.67
N GLU A 87 -0.15 -17.02 21.67
CA GLU A 87 -0.57 -17.95 22.72
C GLU A 87 0.13 -19.31 22.67
N LEU A 88 0.60 -19.72 21.48
CA LEU A 88 1.22 -21.03 21.25
C LEU A 88 2.72 -20.98 21.55
N PRO A 89 3.22 -21.76 22.54
CA PRO A 89 4.64 -21.79 22.87
C PRO A 89 5.52 -22.26 21.70
N GLU A 90 5.02 -23.19 20.88
CA GLU A 90 5.69 -23.70 19.68
C GLU A 90 6.04 -22.56 18.70
N CYS A 91 5.19 -21.53 18.62
CA CYS A 91 5.45 -20.38 17.77
C CYS A 91 6.60 -19.50 18.25
N GLN A 92 7.04 -19.61 19.50
CA GLN A 92 8.25 -18.93 19.96
C GLN A 92 9.52 -19.61 19.42
N GLU A 93 9.48 -20.93 19.23
CA GLU A 93 10.60 -21.71 18.67
C GLU A 93 10.61 -21.64 17.14
N ASP A 94 9.43 -21.64 16.51
CA ASP A 94 9.27 -21.62 15.06
C ASP A 94 9.47 -20.22 14.45
N ALA A 95 9.19 -19.14 15.19
CA ALA A 95 9.25 -17.79 14.64
C ALA A 95 10.63 -17.44 14.05
N GLY A 96 10.64 -17.10 12.75
CA GLY A 96 11.85 -16.67 12.05
C GLY A 96 12.80 -17.80 11.67
N ASN A 97 12.33 -19.05 11.68
CA ASN A 97 13.08 -20.22 11.23
C ASN A 97 13.12 -20.36 9.68
N LYS A 98 12.46 -19.45 8.96
CA LYS A 98 12.32 -19.37 7.49
C LYS A 98 11.40 -20.43 6.88
N VAL A 99 10.54 -21.04 7.69
CA VAL A 99 9.53 -22.02 7.29
C VAL A 99 8.20 -21.56 7.85
N CYS A 100 7.26 -21.21 6.95
CA CYS A 100 5.95 -20.73 7.37
C CYS A 100 5.12 -21.84 8.09
N SER A 101 5.09 -21.77 9.42
CA SER A 101 4.21 -22.52 10.30
C SER A 101 2.83 -21.84 10.33
N LEU A 102 1.85 -22.42 9.64
CA LEU A 102 0.51 -21.83 9.47
C LEU A 102 -0.23 -21.57 10.78
N GLN A 103 0.00 -22.37 11.82
CA GLN A 103 -0.56 -22.15 13.16
C GLN A 103 -0.01 -20.88 13.82
N CYS A 104 1.17 -20.43 13.41
CA CYS A 104 1.84 -19.20 13.84
C CYS A 104 1.60 -18.03 12.88
N ASN A 105 0.91 -18.26 11.76
CA ASN A 105 0.63 -17.25 10.75
C ASN A 105 -0.55 -16.35 11.13
N ASN A 106 -0.37 -15.56 12.18
CA ASN A 106 -1.33 -14.58 12.65
C ASN A 106 -0.61 -13.32 13.14
N HIS A 107 -1.36 -12.22 13.27
CA HIS A 107 -0.80 -10.93 13.70
C HIS A 107 -0.10 -11.00 15.07
N ALA A 108 -0.68 -11.72 16.04
CA ALA A 108 -0.13 -11.86 17.39
C ALA A 108 1.25 -12.53 17.41
N CYS A 109 1.48 -13.50 16.53
CA CYS A 109 2.75 -14.21 16.35
C CYS A 109 3.64 -13.56 15.26
N GLY A 110 3.29 -12.36 14.79
CA GLY A 110 4.07 -11.62 13.80
C GLY A 110 4.18 -12.33 12.44
N TRP A 111 3.14 -13.05 12.04
CA TRP A 111 3.12 -13.85 10.80
C TRP A 111 4.25 -14.87 10.78
N ASP A 112 4.35 -15.63 11.87
CA ASP A 112 5.41 -16.59 12.17
C ASP A 112 6.81 -15.95 12.18
N GLY A 113 6.95 -14.85 12.91
CA GLY A 113 8.20 -14.08 12.96
C GLY A 113 8.64 -13.48 11.63
N GLY A 114 7.76 -13.42 10.63
CA GLY A 114 8.05 -12.96 9.27
C GLY A 114 8.13 -14.08 8.23
N ASP A 115 8.15 -15.34 8.63
CA ASP A 115 8.35 -16.48 7.71
C ASP A 115 7.21 -16.63 6.70
N CYS A 116 5.99 -16.33 7.13
CA CYS A 116 4.81 -16.34 6.27
C CYS A 116 4.59 -15.03 5.50
N SER A 117 5.45 -14.02 5.71
CA SER A 117 5.37 -12.69 5.09
C SER A 117 6.68 -12.30 4.38
N LEU A 118 7.30 -13.28 3.72
CA LEU A 118 8.51 -13.10 2.89
C LEU A 118 9.73 -12.58 3.67
N ASN A 119 9.86 -12.95 4.94
CA ASN A 119 10.87 -12.44 5.89
C ASN A 119 10.77 -10.91 6.12
N PHE A 120 9.60 -10.31 5.91
CA PHE A 120 9.33 -8.92 6.25
C PHE A 120 8.59 -8.83 7.57
N ASN A 121 9.27 -8.36 8.61
CA ASN A 121 8.64 -8.21 9.92
C ASN A 121 7.54 -7.12 9.89
N ASP A 122 6.35 -7.54 10.30
CA ASP A 122 5.14 -6.73 10.45
C ASP A 122 4.85 -5.80 9.25
N PRO A 123 4.14 -6.30 8.22
CA PRO A 123 3.70 -5.49 7.09
C PRO A 123 2.88 -4.25 7.48
N TRP A 124 2.22 -4.26 8.65
CA TRP A 124 1.36 -3.18 9.14
C TRP A 124 2.01 -2.29 10.21
N LYS A 125 3.33 -2.34 10.40
CA LYS A 125 4.05 -1.53 11.40
C LYS A 125 3.84 -0.02 11.32
N ASN A 126 3.47 0.49 10.13
CA ASN A 126 3.17 1.91 9.88
C ASN A 126 1.66 2.20 9.83
N CYS A 127 0.82 1.20 10.05
CA CYS A 127 -0.62 1.32 10.14
C CYS A 127 -1.04 1.51 11.60
N THR A 128 -2.14 2.23 11.82
CA THR A 128 -2.68 2.38 13.18
C THR A 128 -3.22 1.03 13.66
N GLN A 129 -2.60 0.45 14.70
CA GLN A 129 -2.95 -0.90 15.20
C GLN A 129 -4.42 -1.04 15.62
N SER A 130 -5.09 0.04 16.07
CA SER A 130 -6.51 -0.01 16.45
C SER A 130 -7.45 -0.28 15.27
N LEU A 131 -7.00 -0.03 14.04
CA LEU A 131 -7.76 -0.32 12.82
C LEU A 131 -7.77 -1.82 12.48
N GLN A 132 -6.77 -2.57 12.93
CA GLN A 132 -6.62 -4.00 12.63
C GLN A 132 -6.73 -4.32 11.13
N CYS A 133 -6.16 -3.48 10.27
CA CYS A 133 -6.34 -3.55 8.81
C CYS A 133 -5.92 -4.89 8.17
N TRP A 134 -5.08 -5.68 8.83
CA TRP A 134 -4.76 -7.03 8.40
C TRP A 134 -5.97 -7.99 8.38
N LYS A 135 -7.09 -7.65 9.02
CA LYS A 135 -8.35 -8.43 8.98
C LYS A 135 -9.17 -8.17 7.71
N TYR A 136 -8.98 -7.02 7.07
CA TYR A 136 -9.77 -6.53 5.93
C TYR A 136 -8.95 -6.49 4.63
N PHE A 137 -7.63 -6.50 4.74
CA PHE A 137 -6.71 -6.39 3.62
C PHE A 137 -7.02 -7.39 2.49
N SER A 138 -7.30 -6.84 1.29
CA SER A 138 -7.49 -7.61 0.06
C SER A 138 -8.63 -8.64 0.15
N ASP A 139 -9.70 -8.32 0.88
CA ASP A 139 -10.88 -9.18 1.06
C ASP A 139 -12.00 -8.92 0.02
N GLY A 140 -11.82 -7.90 -0.82
CA GLY A 140 -12.77 -7.48 -1.87
C GLY A 140 -13.82 -6.46 -1.40
N HIS A 141 -13.80 -6.05 -0.14
CA HIS A 141 -14.61 -4.97 0.41
C HIS A 141 -13.76 -3.72 0.62
N CYS A 142 -14.24 -2.55 0.17
CA CYS A 142 -13.51 -1.31 0.41
C CYS A 142 -13.69 -0.82 1.85
N ASP A 143 -12.68 -1.04 2.68
CA ASP A 143 -12.51 -0.50 4.02
C ASP A 143 -11.69 0.79 3.95
N SER A 144 -12.38 1.90 3.65
CA SER A 144 -11.70 3.18 3.36
C SER A 144 -10.81 3.71 4.49
N GLN A 145 -11.00 3.27 5.74
CA GLN A 145 -10.14 3.54 6.88
C GLN A 145 -8.75 2.89 6.75
N CYS A 146 -8.65 1.77 6.03
CA CYS A 146 -7.41 1.04 5.74
C CYS A 146 -6.77 1.47 4.41
N ASN A 147 -7.44 2.33 3.63
CA ASN A 147 -6.95 2.83 2.35
C ASN A 147 -5.94 3.98 2.52
N SER A 148 -4.76 3.67 3.06
CA SER A 148 -3.62 4.59 3.13
C SER A 148 -2.31 3.84 2.88
N ALA A 149 -1.25 4.55 2.48
CA ALA A 149 0.05 3.92 2.20
C ALA A 149 0.61 3.14 3.40
N GLY A 150 0.41 3.64 4.63
CA GLY A 150 0.85 2.95 5.86
C GLY A 150 0.05 1.68 6.18
N CYS A 151 -1.20 1.62 5.71
CA CYS A 151 -2.10 0.48 5.85
C CYS A 151 -2.23 -0.35 4.55
N LEU A 152 -1.27 -0.19 3.63
CA LEU A 152 -1.15 -0.97 2.40
C LEU A 152 -2.35 -0.83 1.45
N PHE A 153 -2.96 0.36 1.43
CA PHE A 153 -4.09 0.72 0.56
C PHE A 153 -5.26 -0.27 0.60
N ASP A 154 -5.47 -0.92 1.74
CA ASP A 154 -6.51 -1.94 1.90
C ASP A 154 -6.43 -3.04 0.83
N GLY A 155 -5.22 -3.40 0.41
CA GLY A 155 -5.03 -4.40 -0.64
C GLY A 155 -5.59 -3.99 -2.01
N PHE A 156 -5.82 -2.69 -2.23
CA PHE A 156 -6.49 -2.11 -3.40
C PHE A 156 -7.99 -2.42 -3.53
N ASP A 157 -8.66 -2.88 -2.48
CA ASP A 157 -10.12 -3.12 -2.50
C ASP A 157 -10.95 -1.85 -2.75
N CYS A 158 -10.37 -0.69 -2.41
CA CYS A 158 -10.95 0.63 -2.67
C CYS A 158 -10.58 1.23 -4.04
N GLN A 159 -9.68 0.61 -4.81
CA GLN A 159 -9.44 1.04 -6.18
C GLN A 159 -10.70 0.76 -6.99
N ARG A 160 -11.05 1.67 -7.91
CA ARG A 160 -12.12 1.35 -8.87
C ARG A 160 -11.72 0.07 -9.57
N ALA A 161 -12.67 -0.85 -9.75
CA ALA A 161 -12.46 -2.08 -10.49
C ALA A 161 -12.12 -1.77 -11.96
N GLU A 162 -10.89 -1.35 -12.20
CA GLU A 162 -10.15 -1.61 -13.42
C GLU A 162 -10.01 -3.13 -13.41
N GLY A 163 -10.67 -3.79 -14.35
CA GLY A 163 -10.74 -5.25 -14.38
C GLY A 163 -9.35 -5.87 -14.54
N GLN A 164 -9.30 -7.16 -14.86
CA GLN A 164 -8.05 -7.73 -15.37
C GLN A 164 -7.84 -7.28 -16.81
N CYS A 165 -6.57 -7.24 -17.27
CA CYS A 165 -6.25 -7.09 -18.68
C CYS A 165 -7.15 -8.02 -19.51
N ASN A 166 -7.79 -7.49 -20.55
CA ASN A 166 -8.80 -8.22 -21.31
C ASN A 166 -8.24 -9.58 -21.76
N PRO A 167 -8.84 -10.73 -21.38
CA PRO A 167 -8.29 -12.05 -21.72
C PRO A 167 -8.07 -12.29 -23.21
N LEU A 168 -8.80 -11.58 -24.08
CA LEU A 168 -8.61 -11.64 -25.52
C LEU A 168 -7.30 -11.00 -25.99
N TYR A 169 -6.83 -9.96 -25.31
CA TYR A 169 -5.63 -9.19 -25.67
C TYR A 169 -4.46 -9.43 -24.71
N ASP A 170 -4.69 -10.10 -23.58
CA ASP A 170 -3.67 -10.34 -22.54
C ASP A 170 -2.43 -11.05 -23.10
N GLN A 171 -2.59 -12.01 -24.01
CA GLN A 171 -1.44 -12.67 -24.65
C GLN A 171 -0.63 -11.68 -25.52
N TYR A 172 -1.29 -10.81 -26.28
CA TYR A 172 -0.62 -9.79 -27.07
C TYR A 172 0.14 -8.82 -26.16
N CYS A 173 -0.53 -8.30 -25.12
CA CYS A 173 0.10 -7.37 -24.18
C CYS A 173 1.23 -8.02 -23.38
N LYS A 174 1.19 -9.35 -23.14
CA LYS A 174 2.30 -10.09 -22.53
C LYS A 174 3.53 -10.14 -23.44
N ASP A 175 3.31 -10.40 -24.73
CA ASP A 175 4.38 -10.57 -25.71
C ASP A 175 5.04 -9.24 -26.11
N HIS A 176 4.32 -8.11 -25.92
CA HIS A 176 4.75 -6.76 -26.26
C HIS A 176 5.10 -5.88 -25.04
N PHE A 177 4.97 -6.39 -23.81
CA PHE A 177 5.26 -5.62 -22.60
C PHE A 177 6.74 -5.16 -22.52
N SER A 178 6.96 -3.85 -22.48
CA SER A 178 8.30 -3.24 -22.31
C SER A 178 9.28 -3.66 -23.42
N ASP A 179 8.78 -3.83 -24.64
CA ASP A 179 9.56 -4.20 -25.82
C ASP A 179 10.18 -2.97 -26.53
N GLY A 180 9.83 -1.76 -26.08
CA GLY A 180 10.29 -0.48 -26.62
C GLY A 180 9.40 0.07 -27.74
N HIS A 181 8.24 -0.53 -28.00
CA HIS A 181 7.24 -0.09 -28.95
C HIS A 181 5.92 0.19 -28.25
N CYS A 182 5.37 1.39 -28.45
CA CYS A 182 4.12 1.77 -27.81
C CYS A 182 2.90 1.08 -28.45
N ASP A 183 2.29 0.19 -27.69
CA ASP A 183 1.02 -0.48 -27.96
C ASP A 183 -0.12 0.16 -27.16
N GLN A 184 -0.82 1.11 -27.78
CA GLN A 184 -1.93 1.84 -27.15
C GLN A 184 -3.07 0.95 -26.62
N GLY A 185 -3.22 -0.25 -27.17
CA GLY A 185 -4.18 -1.25 -26.66
C GLY A 185 -3.80 -1.86 -25.32
N CYS A 186 -2.52 -1.79 -24.94
CA CYS A 186 -1.95 -2.29 -23.69
C CYS A 186 -1.60 -1.16 -22.71
N ASN A 187 -1.72 0.10 -23.15
CA ASN A 187 -1.46 1.29 -22.34
C ASN A 187 -2.64 1.66 -21.42
N SER A 188 -3.02 0.73 -20.55
CA SER A 188 -4.04 0.91 -19.52
C SER A 188 -3.57 0.34 -18.18
N ALA A 189 -4.26 0.68 -17.10
CA ALA A 189 -3.86 0.30 -15.76
C ALA A 189 -3.92 -1.22 -15.54
N GLU A 190 -4.99 -1.84 -16.04
CA GLU A 190 -5.22 -3.27 -15.96
C GLU A 190 -4.27 -4.13 -16.81
N CYS A 191 -3.51 -3.51 -17.73
CA CYS A 191 -2.53 -4.15 -18.61
C CYS A 191 -1.10 -3.60 -18.38
N GLU A 192 -0.85 -3.02 -17.21
CA GLU A 192 0.46 -2.54 -16.76
C GLU A 192 1.11 -1.46 -17.65
N TRP A 193 0.30 -0.57 -18.25
CA TRP A 193 0.74 0.60 -19.04
C TRP A 193 1.76 0.24 -20.12
N ASP A 194 1.62 -0.94 -20.72
CA ASP A 194 2.52 -1.45 -21.76
C ASP A 194 4.00 -1.42 -21.34
N GLY A 195 4.28 -1.60 -20.04
CA GLY A 195 5.64 -1.55 -19.53
C GLY A 195 6.34 -0.19 -19.71
N LEU A 196 5.56 0.90 -19.80
CA LEU A 196 5.99 2.28 -20.04
C LEU A 196 6.41 2.62 -21.47
N ASP A 197 6.20 1.74 -22.45
CA ASP A 197 6.63 2.01 -23.84
C ASP A 197 5.90 3.21 -24.47
N CYS A 198 4.68 3.50 -24.01
CA CYS A 198 3.90 4.68 -24.41
C CYS A 198 4.20 5.96 -23.61
N ALA A 199 5.15 5.93 -22.66
CA ALA A 199 5.42 7.01 -21.72
C ALA A 199 6.82 7.65 -21.92
N GLU A 200 7.45 7.50 -23.09
CA GLU A 200 8.80 8.01 -23.38
C GLU A 200 9.00 9.51 -23.04
N HIS A 201 7.97 10.34 -23.25
CA HIS A 201 8.02 11.78 -22.98
C HIS A 201 7.61 12.17 -21.55
N VAL A 202 7.36 11.19 -20.69
CA VAL A 202 7.01 11.39 -19.28
C VAL A 202 8.24 11.12 -18.43
N PRO A 203 8.71 12.09 -17.61
CA PRO A 203 9.88 11.87 -16.76
C PRO A 203 9.60 10.78 -15.70
N GLU A 204 10.63 10.01 -15.38
CA GLU A 204 10.54 8.97 -14.35
C GLU A 204 10.15 9.56 -12.99
N ARG A 205 9.27 8.85 -12.28
CA ARG A 205 8.85 9.18 -10.91
C ARG A 205 9.10 8.00 -9.98
N LEU A 206 10.38 7.77 -9.69
CA LEU A 206 10.81 6.65 -8.85
C LEU A 206 10.36 6.81 -7.40
N ALA A 207 9.89 5.71 -6.80
CA ALA A 207 9.73 5.62 -5.36
C ALA A 207 11.10 5.72 -4.65
N ALA A 208 11.11 6.21 -3.41
CA ALA A 208 12.34 6.28 -2.63
C ALA A 208 12.83 4.87 -2.27
N GLY A 209 14.13 4.61 -2.43
CA GLY A 209 14.76 3.34 -2.09
C GLY A 209 14.90 2.38 -3.28
N THR A 210 15.03 1.10 -2.99
CA THR A 210 15.12 0.03 -4.00
C THR A 210 14.48 -1.23 -3.42
N LEU A 211 13.52 -1.80 -4.15
CA LEU A 211 12.92 -3.08 -3.79
C LEU A 211 13.93 -4.20 -4.08
N VAL A 212 14.30 -4.96 -3.06
CA VAL A 212 15.20 -6.11 -3.18
C VAL A 212 14.37 -7.38 -3.01
N VAL A 213 14.41 -8.26 -4.02
CA VAL A 213 13.65 -9.51 -4.04
C VAL A 213 14.61 -10.68 -4.19
N VAL A 214 14.45 -11.70 -3.35
CA VAL A 214 15.15 -12.98 -3.49
C VAL A 214 14.22 -13.96 -4.20
N VAL A 215 14.59 -14.37 -5.40
CA VAL A 215 13.85 -15.35 -6.20
C VAL A 215 14.62 -16.67 -6.19
N LEU A 216 13.94 -17.78 -5.93
CA LEU A 216 14.53 -19.13 -5.96
C LEU A 216 14.70 -19.63 -7.41
N MET A 217 15.44 -18.87 -8.22
CA MET A 217 15.70 -19.12 -9.63
C MET A 217 17.13 -18.66 -9.97
N PRO A 218 17.90 -19.42 -10.78
CA PRO A 218 19.21 -18.97 -11.24
C PRO A 218 19.14 -17.64 -12.00
N PRO A 219 20.14 -16.74 -11.87
CA PRO A 219 20.14 -15.44 -12.56
C PRO A 219 19.92 -15.52 -14.07
N GLU A 220 20.52 -16.52 -14.74
CA GLU A 220 20.37 -16.70 -16.19
C GLU A 220 18.93 -17.03 -16.60
N GLN A 221 18.24 -17.84 -15.80
CA GLN A 221 16.85 -18.19 -16.06
C GLN A 221 15.93 -16.97 -15.81
N LEU A 222 16.20 -16.19 -14.75
CA LEU A 222 15.45 -14.97 -14.46
C LEU A 222 15.67 -13.89 -15.54
N ARG A 223 16.88 -13.78 -16.10
CA ARG A 223 17.18 -12.88 -17.23
C ARG A 223 16.34 -13.24 -18.46
N ASN A 224 16.23 -14.53 -18.76
CA ASN A 224 15.46 -15.04 -19.91
C ASN A 224 13.94 -14.81 -19.75
N SER A 225 13.43 -14.67 -18.54
CA SER A 225 12.02 -14.40 -18.24
C SER A 225 11.80 -13.04 -17.57
N SER A 226 12.73 -12.09 -17.77
CA SER A 226 12.79 -10.82 -17.04
C SER A 226 11.53 -9.96 -17.22
N PHE A 227 11.05 -9.79 -18.47
CA PHE A 227 9.83 -9.02 -18.75
C PHE A 227 8.59 -9.65 -18.13
N HIS A 228 8.46 -10.97 -18.21
CA HIS A 228 7.38 -11.68 -17.53
C HIS A 228 7.42 -11.45 -16.01
N PHE A 229 8.60 -11.52 -15.39
CA PHE A 229 8.77 -11.24 -13.96
C PHE A 229 8.39 -9.80 -13.60
N LEU A 230 8.80 -8.81 -14.40
CA LEU A 230 8.46 -7.40 -14.18
C LEU A 230 6.96 -7.14 -14.37
N ARG A 231 6.33 -7.74 -15.38
CA ARG A 231 4.89 -7.61 -15.62
C ARG A 231 4.09 -8.19 -14.47
N GLU A 232 4.44 -9.37 -13.98
CA GLU A 232 3.74 -10.00 -12.84
C GLU A 232 3.86 -9.16 -11.55
N LEU A 233 5.04 -8.60 -11.26
CA LEU A 233 5.18 -7.69 -10.12
C LEU A 233 4.43 -6.38 -10.33
N SER A 234 4.47 -5.82 -11.54
CA SER A 234 3.76 -4.58 -11.89
C SER A 234 2.25 -4.75 -11.70
N ARG A 235 1.72 -5.88 -12.16
CA ARG A 235 0.32 -6.28 -12.00
C ARG A 235 -0.09 -6.41 -10.53
N VAL A 236 0.72 -7.03 -9.69
CA VAL A 236 0.41 -7.18 -8.25
C VAL A 236 0.53 -5.86 -7.48
N LEU A 237 1.44 -4.97 -7.89
CA LEU A 237 1.70 -3.71 -7.20
C LEU A 237 0.92 -2.52 -7.77
N HIS A 238 0.15 -2.73 -8.84
CA HIS A 238 -0.66 -1.72 -9.53
C HIS A 238 0.20 -0.50 -9.94
N THR A 239 1.42 -0.76 -10.42
CA THR A 239 2.41 0.24 -10.85
C THR A 239 3.48 -0.41 -11.73
N ASN A 240 4.44 0.34 -12.28
CA ASN A 240 5.49 -0.21 -13.11
C ASN A 240 6.76 -0.53 -12.30
N VAL A 241 7.20 -1.78 -12.34
CA VAL A 241 8.47 -2.24 -11.76
C VAL A 241 9.53 -2.35 -12.84
N VAL A 242 10.72 -1.83 -12.57
CA VAL A 242 11.88 -1.90 -13.48
C VAL A 242 13.11 -2.40 -12.74
N PHE A 243 14.00 -3.10 -13.44
CA PHE A 243 15.30 -3.44 -12.89
C PHE A 243 16.17 -2.19 -12.75
N LYS A 244 16.71 -1.98 -11.55
CA LYS A 244 17.80 -1.02 -11.35
C LYS A 244 18.99 -1.44 -12.24
N ARG A 245 19.63 -0.45 -12.87
CA ARG A 245 20.82 -0.66 -13.69
C ARG A 245 22.08 -0.21 -12.97
N ASP A 246 23.19 -0.88 -13.23
CA ASP A 246 24.51 -0.46 -12.76
C ASP A 246 25.13 0.64 -13.64
N ALA A 247 26.37 1.04 -13.34
CA ALA A 247 27.09 2.07 -14.10
C ALA A 247 27.34 1.70 -15.57
N HIS A 248 27.27 0.41 -15.93
CA HIS A 248 27.44 -0.11 -17.28
C HIS A 248 26.09 -0.33 -17.98
N GLY A 249 24.97 0.04 -17.34
CA GLY A 249 23.62 -0.16 -17.86
C GLY A 249 23.10 -1.59 -17.73
N GLN A 250 23.79 -2.48 -17.00
CA GLN A 250 23.36 -3.86 -16.82
C GLN A 250 22.29 -3.96 -15.72
N GLN A 251 21.29 -4.83 -15.94
CA GLN A 251 20.27 -5.12 -14.93
C GLN A 251 20.92 -5.74 -13.69
N MET A 252 20.62 -5.18 -12.51
CA MET A 252 21.16 -5.61 -11.21
C MET A 252 20.55 -6.93 -10.72
N ILE A 253 20.89 -8.04 -11.38
CA ILE A 253 20.48 -9.41 -11.04
C ILE A 253 21.72 -10.20 -10.61
N PHE A 254 21.73 -10.67 -9.37
CA PHE A 254 22.88 -11.32 -8.75
C PHE A 254 22.55 -12.74 -8.27
N PRO A 255 23.54 -13.66 -8.26
CA PRO A 255 23.35 -14.95 -7.62
C PRO A 255 23.18 -14.78 -6.11
N TYR A 256 22.23 -15.53 -5.54
CA TYR A 256 21.96 -15.57 -4.10
C TYR A 256 22.33 -16.95 -3.55
N TYR A 257 23.08 -16.98 -2.45
CA TYR A 257 23.63 -18.21 -1.87
C TYR A 257 23.03 -18.60 -0.51
N GLY A 258 22.09 -17.81 0.03
CA GLY A 258 21.31 -18.15 1.23
C GLY A 258 22.03 -18.08 2.57
N ARG A 259 23.32 -18.45 2.62
CA ARG A 259 24.15 -18.52 3.83
C ARG A 259 25.54 -17.94 3.59
N GLU A 260 26.12 -17.31 4.60
CA GLU A 260 27.49 -16.76 4.52
C GLU A 260 28.55 -17.82 4.20
N GLU A 261 28.35 -19.06 4.65
CA GLU A 261 29.27 -20.16 4.39
C GLU A 261 29.32 -20.54 2.90
N GLU A 262 28.19 -20.47 2.20
CA GLU A 262 28.09 -20.73 0.76
C GLU A 262 28.64 -19.56 -0.07
N LEU A 263 28.51 -18.32 0.44
CA LEU A 263 29.18 -17.14 -0.10
C LEU A 263 30.71 -17.30 -0.09
N ARG A 264 31.29 -17.88 0.98
CA ARG A 264 32.76 -18.11 1.06
C ARG A 264 33.26 -19.13 0.04
N LYS A 265 32.42 -20.07 -0.40
CA LYS A 265 32.75 -21.07 -1.43
C LYS A 265 32.73 -20.49 -2.85
N HIS A 266 32.04 -19.35 -3.03
CA HIS A 266 31.91 -18.66 -4.31
C HIS A 266 32.45 -17.23 -4.18
N PRO A 267 33.78 -17.04 -4.11
CA PRO A 267 34.37 -15.71 -3.98
C PRO A 267 33.89 -14.84 -5.13
N ILE A 268 33.08 -13.84 -4.81
CA ILE A 268 32.65 -12.81 -5.74
C ILE A 268 33.94 -12.13 -6.19
N LYS A 269 34.34 -12.36 -7.44
CA LYS A 269 35.31 -11.49 -8.11
C LYS A 269 34.64 -10.13 -8.16
N ARG A 270 34.95 -9.25 -7.20
CA ARG A 270 34.69 -7.83 -7.34
C ARG A 270 35.30 -7.46 -8.68
N ALA A 271 34.49 -7.04 -9.64
CA ALA A 271 35.00 -6.39 -10.83
C ALA A 271 35.88 -5.26 -10.31
N ALA A 272 37.19 -5.39 -10.56
CA ALA A 272 38.15 -4.36 -10.21
C ALA A 272 37.74 -3.08 -10.94
N GLU A 273 37.92 -1.95 -10.25
CA GLU A 273 37.84 -0.60 -10.81
C GLU A 273 38.61 -0.46 -12.13
#